data_AF-A0A1H8BGC6-F1
#
_entry.id   AF-A0A1H8BGC6-F1
#
_cell.length_a   1.000
_cell.length_b   1.000
_cell.length_c   1.000
_cell.angle_alpha   90.00
_cell.angle_beta   90.00
_cell.angle_gamma   90.00
#
_symmetry.space_group_name_H-M   'P 1'
#
loop_
_entity.id
_entity.type
_entity.pdbx_description
1 polymer ?
#
loop_
_entity_poly.entity_id
_entity_poly.type
_entity_poly.pdbx_seq_one_letter_code
_entity_poly.pdbx_strand_id
1 'polypeptide(L)'
;MSRFKTISQELDLQSQIDLQSNFDQADADLTSQQQQITTEQQLRITADSAHANATTAHTATQIEYTTGTSVKAKLDAQQAQINNIIGSAGSGNSEIVDARLGADGTARSTLGTLVREIHAQQIETATQSVTLAHGLNII
;
A
#
# COMPACT_ATOMS: atom_id res chain seq x y z
N MET A 1 84.85 -15.97 17.13
CA MET A 1 83.86 -16.60 16.23
C MET A 1 82.47 -16.11 16.63
N SER A 2 81.95 -15.11 15.93
CA SER A 2 80.63 -14.52 16.20
C SER A 2 79.55 -15.45 15.66
N ARG A 3 78.61 -15.87 16.52
CA ARG A 3 77.55 -16.85 16.23
C ARG A 3 76.20 -16.19 15.96
N PHE A 4 76.19 -14.87 15.72
CA PHE A 4 74.95 -14.17 15.43
C PHE A 4 74.56 -14.47 13.98
N LYS A 5 73.48 -15.24 13.84
CA LYS A 5 72.77 -15.43 12.58
C LYS A 5 72.22 -14.04 12.20
N THR A 6 72.82 -13.40 11.20
CA THR A 6 72.28 -12.18 10.61
C THR A 6 70.88 -12.51 10.11
N ILE A 7 69.87 -12.03 10.83
CA ILE A 7 68.50 -12.03 10.32
C ILE A 7 68.50 -11.03 9.17
N SER A 8 68.23 -11.47 7.94
CA SER A 8 68.16 -10.58 6.77
C SER A 8 67.11 -9.51 7.02
N GLN A 9 67.55 -8.28 7.30
CA GLN A 9 66.71 -7.08 7.43
C GLN A 9 65.88 -6.78 6.17
N GLU A 10 66.25 -7.38 5.03
CA GLU A 10 65.48 -7.27 3.78
C GLU A 10 64.08 -7.91 3.86
N LEU A 11 63.85 -8.89 4.76
CA LEU A 11 62.52 -9.47 5.00
C LEU A 11 61.64 -8.60 5.92
N ASP A 12 62.17 -7.51 6.47
CA ASP A 12 61.48 -6.62 7.43
C ASP A 12 61.00 -5.33 6.75
N LEU A 13 61.84 -4.71 5.92
CA LEU A 13 61.49 -3.46 5.22
C LEU A 13 60.45 -3.62 4.11
N GLN A 14 60.54 -4.67 3.29
CA GLN A 14 59.58 -4.89 2.21
C GLN A 14 58.17 -5.17 2.77
N SER A 15 58.08 -5.97 3.84
CA SER A 15 56.80 -6.24 4.50
C SER A 15 56.19 -4.99 5.15
N GLN A 16 57.02 -4.08 5.68
CA GLN A 16 56.53 -2.79 6.18
C GLN A 16 56.02 -1.88 5.05
N ILE A 17 56.69 -1.87 3.89
CA ILE A 17 56.24 -1.13 2.70
C ILE A 17 54.90 -1.68 2.19
N ASP A 18 54.76 -3.00 2.10
CA ASP A 18 53.52 -3.64 1.64
C ASP A 18 52.36 -3.36 2.60
N LEU A 19 52.61 -3.41 3.91
CA LEU A 19 51.61 -3.03 4.92
C LEU A 19 51.19 -1.57 4.79
N GLN A 20 52.15 -0.65 4.63
CA GLN A 20 51.85 0.77 4.46
C GLN A 20 51.01 1.00 3.19
N SER A 21 51.39 0.38 2.06
CA SER A 21 50.64 0.47 0.81
C SER A 21 49.22 -0.07 0.96
N ASN A 22 49.02 -1.16 1.71
CA ASN A 22 47.69 -1.70 1.97
C ASN A 22 46.85 -0.76 2.84
N PHE A 23 47.45 -0.10 3.84
CA PHE A 23 46.75 0.90 4.65
C PHE A 23 46.39 2.14 3.83
N ASP A 24 47.29 2.63 2.99
CA ASP A 24 47.04 3.78 2.11
C ASP A 24 45.90 3.46 1.13
N GLN A 25 45.88 2.25 0.57
CA GLN A 25 44.78 1.79 -0.29
C GLN A 25 43.46 1.69 0.48
N ALA A 26 43.48 1.11 1.69
CA ALA A 26 42.27 0.98 2.51
C ALA A 26 41.70 2.36 2.91
N ASP A 27 42.55 3.34 3.19
CA ASP A 27 42.14 4.71 3.50
C ASP A 27 41.53 5.42 2.28
N ALA A 28 42.13 5.23 1.10
CA ALA A 28 41.59 5.73 -0.16
C ALA A 28 40.22 5.09 -0.49
N ASP A 29 40.10 3.78 -0.29
CA ASP A 29 38.85 3.04 -0.51
C ASP A 29 37.75 3.48 0.47
N LEU A 30 38.09 3.65 1.76
CA LEU A 30 37.15 4.11 2.78
C LEU A 30 36.66 5.53 2.47
N THR A 31 37.56 6.42 2.07
CA THR A 31 37.22 7.78 1.63
C THR A 31 36.31 7.76 0.42
N SER A 32 36.60 6.90 -0.57
CA SER A 32 35.77 6.74 -1.77
C SER A 32 34.37 6.24 -1.42
N GLN A 33 34.26 5.22 -0.57
CA GLN A 33 32.97 4.69 -0.10
C GLN A 33 32.17 5.74 0.67
N GLN A 34 32.81 6.51 1.55
CA GLN A 34 32.14 7.58 2.29
C GLN A 34 31.60 8.67 1.35
N GLN A 35 32.34 9.02 0.29
CA GLN A 35 31.87 9.95 -0.72
C GLN A 35 30.65 9.40 -1.47
N GLN A 36 30.70 8.13 -1.92
CA GLN A 36 29.57 7.47 -2.58
C GLN A 36 28.32 7.46 -1.71
N ILE A 37 28.43 7.05 -0.44
CA ILE A 37 27.33 7.04 0.52
C ILE A 37 26.72 8.43 0.66
N THR A 38 27.56 9.45 0.82
CA THR A 38 27.10 10.84 0.99
C THR A 38 26.35 11.32 -0.26
N THR A 39 26.86 11.00 -1.45
CA THR A 39 26.20 11.33 -2.72
C THR A 39 24.85 10.63 -2.86
N GLU A 40 24.77 9.32 -2.58
CA GLU A 40 23.51 8.58 -2.67
C GLU A 40 22.46 9.08 -1.67
N GLN A 41 22.87 9.39 -0.44
CA GLN A 41 21.99 9.96 0.57
C GLN A 41 21.43 11.30 0.11
N GLN A 42 22.29 12.18 -0.44
CA GLN A 42 21.84 13.47 -0.93
C GLN A 42 20.86 13.34 -2.11
N LEU A 43 21.12 12.40 -3.03
CA LEU A 43 20.21 12.12 -4.15
C LEU A 43 18.85 11.62 -3.68
N ARG A 44 18.81 10.72 -2.68
CA ARG A 44 17.56 10.24 -2.07
C ARG A 44 16.79 11.37 -1.40
N ILE A 45 17.46 12.19 -0.59
CA ILE A 45 16.83 13.35 0.07
C ILE A 45 16.21 14.30 -0.96
N THR A 46 16.94 14.58 -2.05
CA THR A 46 16.45 15.44 -3.12
C THR A 46 15.26 14.83 -3.84
N ALA A 47 15.29 13.52 -4.14
CA ALA A 47 14.17 12.82 -4.78
C ALA A 47 12.93 12.79 -3.88
N ASP A 48 13.09 12.47 -2.59
CA ASP A 48 12.01 12.43 -1.61
C ASP A 48 11.41 13.82 -1.41
N SER A 49 12.25 14.85 -1.35
CA SER A 49 11.79 16.24 -1.26
C SER A 49 11.03 16.66 -2.52
N ALA A 50 11.47 16.25 -3.70
CA ALA A 50 10.76 16.53 -4.95
C ALA A 50 9.40 15.80 -5.00
N HIS A 51 9.34 14.54 -4.57
CA HIS A 51 8.10 13.77 -4.49
C HIS A 51 7.12 14.37 -3.47
N ALA A 52 7.60 14.72 -2.27
CA ALA A 52 6.78 15.30 -1.20
C ALA A 52 6.20 16.68 -1.55
N ASN A 53 6.94 17.49 -2.32
CA ASN A 53 6.53 18.82 -2.73
C ASN A 53 5.84 18.85 -4.10
N ALA A 54 5.68 17.70 -4.77
CA ALA A 54 4.99 17.64 -6.04
C ALA A 54 3.49 17.93 -5.84
N THR A 55 2.94 18.83 -6.66
CA THR A 55 1.48 19.11 -6.70
C THR A 55 0.67 17.84 -6.98
N THR A 56 1.25 16.86 -7.68
CA THR A 56 0.64 15.56 -7.93
C THR A 56 1.72 14.48 -7.89
N ALA A 57 2.00 13.97 -6.68
CA ALA A 57 2.87 12.81 -6.49
C ALA A 57 2.25 11.50 -7.02
N HIS A 58 0.93 11.37 -6.84
CA HIS A 58 0.15 10.23 -7.32
C HIS A 58 -1.16 10.72 -7.95
N THR A 59 -1.56 10.03 -9.02
CA THR A 59 -2.89 10.18 -9.62
C THR A 59 -3.90 9.31 -8.88
N ALA A 60 -5.19 9.61 -8.98
CA ALA A 60 -6.25 8.85 -8.30
C ALA A 60 -6.37 7.38 -8.77
N THR A 61 -5.76 6.99 -9.90
CA THR A 61 -5.68 5.58 -10.34
C THR A 61 -4.63 4.79 -9.59
N GLN A 62 -3.61 5.46 -9.04
CA GLN A 62 -2.47 4.84 -8.35
C GLN A 62 -2.74 4.64 -6.84
N ILE A 63 -3.85 5.15 -6.34
CA ILE A 63 -4.26 5.04 -4.94
C ILE A 63 -5.37 4.01 -4.85
N GLU A 64 -5.15 2.96 -4.06
CA GLU A 64 -6.16 1.95 -3.78
C GLU A 64 -7.16 2.46 -2.74
N TYR A 65 -8.46 2.27 -3.01
CA TYR A 65 -9.53 2.55 -2.06
C TYR A 65 -9.86 1.29 -1.25
N THR A 66 -9.99 0.16 -1.94
CA THR A 66 -10.12 -1.20 -1.39
C THR A 66 -9.42 -2.16 -2.34
N THR A 67 -9.10 -3.38 -1.90
CA THR A 67 -8.40 -4.37 -2.74
C THR A 67 -9.01 -4.47 -4.15
N GLY A 68 -8.20 -4.20 -5.16
CA GLY A 68 -8.57 -4.25 -6.58
C GLY A 68 -9.38 -3.05 -7.09
N THR A 69 -9.62 -2.02 -6.28
CA THR A 69 -10.40 -0.84 -6.66
C THR A 69 -9.63 0.45 -6.33
N SER A 70 -9.39 1.28 -7.34
CA SER A 70 -8.72 2.58 -7.16
C SER A 70 -9.67 3.67 -6.67
N VAL A 71 -9.12 4.73 -6.06
CA VAL A 71 -9.86 5.94 -5.67
C VAL A 71 -10.59 6.55 -6.88
N LYS A 72 -9.94 6.59 -8.05
CA LYS A 72 -10.59 7.08 -9.28
C LYS A 72 -11.84 6.27 -9.63
N ALA A 73 -11.77 4.95 -9.60
CA ALA A 73 -12.91 4.10 -9.91
C ALA A 73 -14.08 4.34 -8.93
N LYS A 74 -13.78 4.56 -7.64
CA LYS A 74 -14.80 4.87 -6.64
C LYS A 74 -15.45 6.24 -6.87
N LEU A 75 -14.65 7.27 -7.16
CA LEU A 75 -15.15 8.61 -7.46
C LEU A 75 -16.01 8.62 -8.74
N ASP A 76 -15.58 7.93 -9.79
CA ASP A 76 -16.34 7.80 -11.03
C ASP A 76 -17.70 7.12 -10.78
N ALA A 77 -17.72 6.05 -9.97
CA ALA A 77 -18.97 5.36 -9.61
C ALA A 77 -19.92 6.26 -8.80
N GLN A 78 -19.39 7.02 -7.85
CA GLN A 78 -20.20 7.99 -7.09
C GLN A 78 -20.74 9.11 -7.97
N GLN A 79 -19.92 9.64 -8.88
CA GLN A 79 -20.36 10.66 -9.82
C GLN A 79 -21.45 10.14 -10.75
N ALA A 80 -21.36 8.90 -11.21
CA ALA A 80 -22.41 8.26 -12.00
C ALA A 80 -23.73 8.14 -11.22
N GLN A 81 -23.67 7.75 -9.95
CA GLN A 81 -24.86 7.72 -9.06
C GLN A 81 -25.48 9.10 -8.90
N ILE A 82 -24.67 10.12 -8.59
CA ILE A 82 -25.13 11.51 -8.45
C ILE A 82 -25.77 12.01 -9.75
N ASN A 83 -25.14 11.75 -10.90
CA ASN A 83 -25.66 12.14 -12.20
C ASN A 83 -26.98 11.44 -12.53
N ASN A 84 -27.16 10.19 -12.12
CA ASN A 84 -28.42 9.48 -12.31
C ASN A 84 -29.55 10.09 -11.46
N ILE A 85 -29.26 10.47 -10.22
CA ILE A 85 -30.21 11.11 -9.31
C ILE A 85 -30.59 12.50 -9.81
N ILE A 86 -29.60 13.34 -10.12
CA ILE A 86 -29.81 14.75 -10.50
C ILE A 86 -30.29 14.89 -11.95
N GLY A 87 -29.67 14.17 -12.88
CA GLY A 87 -29.94 14.25 -14.32
C GLY A 87 -31.30 13.67 -14.74
N SER A 88 -31.97 12.97 -13.83
CA SER A 88 -33.29 12.37 -14.06
C SER A 88 -34.39 13.00 -13.20
N ALA A 89 -34.17 14.20 -12.67
CA ALA A 89 -35.15 14.97 -11.91
C ALA A 89 -36.39 15.26 -12.78
N GLY A 90 -37.37 14.36 -12.75
CA GLY A 90 -38.59 14.42 -13.55
C GLY A 90 -39.06 13.08 -14.13
N SER A 91 -38.20 12.06 -14.18
CA SER A 91 -38.59 10.70 -14.57
C SER A 91 -38.46 9.78 -13.36
N GLY A 92 -39.57 9.49 -12.67
CA GLY A 92 -39.61 8.66 -11.45
C GLY A 92 -38.99 7.26 -11.56
N ASN A 93 -38.51 6.85 -12.73
CA ASN A 93 -37.83 5.57 -12.96
C ASN A 93 -36.38 5.51 -12.45
N SER A 94 -35.61 6.61 -12.41
CA SER A 94 -34.18 6.53 -12.06
C SER A 94 -33.93 6.24 -10.57
N GLU A 95 -34.68 6.90 -9.68
CA GLU A 95 -34.67 6.64 -8.23
C GLU A 95 -35.12 5.20 -7.93
N ILE A 96 -36.15 4.72 -8.64
CA ILE A 96 -36.61 3.32 -8.53
C ILE A 96 -35.54 2.33 -9.04
N VAL A 97 -34.75 2.71 -10.06
CA VAL A 97 -33.64 1.90 -10.58
C VAL A 97 -32.47 1.86 -9.60
N ASP A 98 -32.13 2.98 -8.96
CA ASP A 98 -31.09 3.01 -7.93
C ASP A 98 -31.51 2.23 -6.67
N ALA A 99 -32.76 2.39 -6.25
CA ALA A 99 -33.34 1.65 -5.14
C ALA A 99 -33.38 0.12 -5.37
N ARG A 100 -33.15 -0.38 -6.60
CA ARG A 100 -33.01 -1.83 -6.88
C ARG A 100 -31.63 -2.38 -6.51
N LEU A 101 -30.66 -1.52 -6.21
CA LEU A 101 -29.31 -1.91 -5.85
C LEU A 101 -29.30 -2.39 -4.39
N GLY A 102 -29.05 -3.69 -4.19
CA GLY A 102 -28.90 -4.25 -2.86
C GLY A 102 -27.60 -3.81 -2.18
N ALA A 103 -27.52 -3.98 -0.87
CA ALA A 103 -26.29 -3.75 -0.10
C ALA A 103 -25.12 -4.67 -0.52
N ASP A 104 -25.43 -5.75 -1.23
CA ASP A 104 -24.49 -6.68 -1.87
C ASP A 104 -23.98 -6.19 -3.24
N GLY A 105 -24.39 -4.99 -3.68
CA GLY A 105 -24.02 -4.42 -4.97
C GLY A 105 -24.73 -5.05 -6.18
N THR A 106 -25.71 -5.95 -5.98
CA THR A 106 -26.45 -6.56 -7.06
C THR A 106 -27.76 -5.80 -7.35
N ALA A 107 -28.00 -5.42 -8.60
CA ALA A 107 -29.23 -4.77 -9.00
C ALA A 107 -30.35 -5.80 -9.27
N ARG A 108 -31.45 -5.76 -8.52
CA ARG A 108 -32.61 -6.65 -8.72
C ARG A 108 -33.35 -6.27 -9.98
N SER A 109 -34.23 -7.13 -10.51
CA SER A 109 -35.05 -6.83 -11.71
C SER A 109 -36.14 -5.78 -11.46
N THR A 110 -36.67 -5.71 -10.23
CA THR A 110 -37.66 -4.71 -9.80
C THR A 110 -37.41 -4.35 -8.33
N LEU A 111 -37.84 -3.15 -7.91
CA LEU A 111 -37.77 -2.75 -6.50
C LEU A 111 -38.58 -3.70 -5.61
N GLY A 112 -39.74 -4.16 -6.10
CA GLY A 112 -40.56 -5.14 -5.40
C GLY A 112 -39.84 -6.46 -5.13
N THR A 113 -38.92 -6.88 -6.00
CA THR A 113 -38.08 -8.08 -5.76
C THR A 113 -37.14 -7.84 -4.58
N LEU A 114 -36.43 -6.70 -4.55
CA LEU A 114 -35.55 -6.37 -3.42
C LEU A 114 -36.31 -6.26 -2.10
N VAL A 115 -37.47 -5.58 -2.10
CA VAL A 115 -38.29 -5.42 -0.88
C VAL A 115 -38.76 -6.78 -0.35
N ARG A 116 -39.17 -7.71 -1.23
CA ARG A 116 -39.55 -9.06 -0.82
C ARG A 116 -38.37 -9.86 -0.25
N GLU A 117 -37.18 -9.72 -0.84
CA GLU A 117 -35.96 -10.36 -0.31
C GLU A 117 -35.62 -9.84 1.10
N ILE A 118 -35.65 -8.51 1.31
CA ILE A 118 -35.40 -7.89 2.61
C ILE A 118 -36.43 -8.38 3.66
N HIS A 119 -37.72 -8.37 3.32
CA HIS A 119 -38.76 -8.86 4.23
C HIS A 119 -38.59 -10.36 4.56
N ALA A 120 -38.23 -11.19 3.57
CA ALA A 120 -37.98 -12.61 3.82
C ALA A 120 -36.81 -12.82 4.80
N GLN A 121 -35.71 -12.08 4.61
CA GLN A 121 -34.55 -12.12 5.51
C GLN A 121 -34.89 -11.64 6.93
N GLN A 122 -35.71 -10.60 7.07
CA GLN A 122 -36.17 -10.12 8.37
C GLN A 122 -37.03 -11.15 9.10
N ILE A 123 -37.95 -11.81 8.39
CA ILE A 123 -38.78 -12.89 8.95
C ILE A 123 -37.91 -14.07 9.38
N GLU A 124 -36.94 -14.47 8.56
CA GLU A 124 -36.02 -15.55 8.89
C GLU A 124 -35.19 -15.21 10.14
N THR A 125 -34.62 -14.00 10.19
CA THR A 125 -33.84 -13.53 11.35
C THR A 125 -34.68 -13.50 12.63
N ALA A 126 -35.92 -13.02 12.54
CA ALA A 126 -36.85 -13.03 13.66
C ALA A 126 -37.18 -14.47 14.12
N THR A 127 -37.41 -15.39 13.17
CA THR A 127 -37.70 -16.80 13.47
C THR A 127 -36.52 -17.51 14.14
N GLN A 128 -35.30 -17.27 13.66
CA GLN A 128 -34.07 -17.77 14.28
C GLN A 128 -33.93 -17.22 15.70
N SER A 129 -34.13 -15.92 15.90
CA SER A 129 -34.06 -15.27 17.22
C SER A 129 -35.07 -15.87 18.21
N VAL A 130 -36.30 -16.11 17.77
CA VAL A 130 -37.34 -16.76 18.58
C VAL A 130 -36.97 -18.21 18.92
N THR A 131 -36.43 -18.96 17.96
CA THR A 131 -36.00 -20.36 18.17
C THR A 131 -34.87 -20.44 19.19
N LEU A 132 -33.88 -19.55 19.10
CA LEU A 132 -32.79 -19.42 20.07
C LEU A 132 -33.30 -19.05 21.46
N ALA A 133 -34.20 -18.07 21.57
CA ALA A 133 -34.78 -17.66 22.85
C ALA A 133 -35.57 -18.80 23.53
N HIS A 134 -36.32 -19.60 22.77
CA HIS A 134 -37.03 -20.76 23.31
C HIS A 134 -36.09 -21.92 23.63
N GLY A 135 -35.05 -22.15 22.84
CA GLY A 135 -34.04 -23.18 23.10
C GLY A 135 -33.18 -22.90 24.33
N LEU A 136 -32.95 -21.62 24.66
CA LEU A 136 -32.20 -21.18 25.85
C LEU A 136 -33.05 -21.13 27.13
N ASN A 137 -34.38 -21.12 27.02
CA ASN A 137 -35.32 -21.16 28.15
C ASN A 137 -35.71 -22.59 28.59
N ILE A 138 -35.11 -23.63 27.99
CA ILE A 138 -35.20 -25.02 28.46
C ILE A 138 -33.92 -25.32 29.26
N ILE A 139 -33.83 -24.79 30.48
CA ILE A 139 -32.88 -25.23 31.53
C ILE A 139 -33.65 -25.26 32.84
#